data_AF-A0A2N6FXC5-F1
#
_entry.id   AF-A0A2N6FXC5-F1
#
_cell.length_a   1.000
_cell.length_b   1.000
_cell.length_c   1.000
_cell.angle_alpha   90.00
_cell.angle_beta   90.00
_cell.angle_gamma   90.00
#
_symmetry.space_group_name_H-M   'P 1'
#
loop_
_entity.id
_entity.type
_entity.pdbx_description
1 polymer ?
#
loop_
_entity_poly.entity_id
_entity_poly.type
_entity_poly.pdbx_seq_one_letter_code
_entity_poly.pdbx_strand_id
1 'polypeptide(L)'
;MAQENIFFLPIRDVCQRDVVTCPPSMPLVDAARIMRERNITSVVVSEHDAPIGIVTDRDLRNKVVAPGIDPGSLLVSDIMNAPLIMVREDDFVFEALYRMSRYRIHRVVVIDEQARLCGIISNSDVLRLQTRSPQQMLYEIEEAQNLADLKKLHQQVQNLVLHLLGTGVRTSNMVRLISHLNDRILVRLINQLRADRYADLPDRFSFVVLGSEGRNEQTLTTDQDNAIIYADTLSAEEIKAIEAFAQELIDSLIAIGVPPCPGGIMAKNDFWRRSLGSWQETIDHWLADSSPKNILNGSMFFDIRTLHGDATLEAAL
;
A
#
# COMPACT_ATOMS: atom_id res chain seq x y z
N MET A 1 9.69 -22.79 15.34
CA MET A 1 10.73 -22.91 14.31
C MET A 1 11.50 -21.60 14.32
N ALA A 2 12.84 -21.67 14.43
CA ALA A 2 13.69 -20.50 14.55
C ALA A 2 13.38 -19.53 13.41
N GLN A 3 13.04 -18.29 13.75
CA GLN A 3 12.97 -17.20 12.77
C GLN A 3 14.29 -17.19 12.01
N GLU A 4 14.26 -17.38 10.70
CA GLU A 4 15.41 -17.06 9.86
C GLU A 4 15.71 -15.58 10.09
N ASN A 5 16.76 -15.34 10.86
CA ASN A 5 17.21 -14.00 11.15
C ASN A 5 17.80 -13.46 9.85
N ILE A 6 17.00 -12.68 9.13
CA ILE A 6 17.33 -12.06 7.84
C ILE A 6 18.75 -11.47 7.80
N PHE A 7 19.24 -10.95 8.92
CA PHE A 7 20.57 -10.37 9.03
C PHE A 7 21.71 -11.36 8.72
N PHE A 8 21.47 -12.67 8.88
CA PHE A 8 22.44 -13.75 8.64
C PHE A 8 22.10 -14.60 7.40
N LEU A 9 21.26 -14.10 6.50
CA LEU A 9 21.11 -14.67 5.16
C LEU A 9 22.26 -14.18 4.26
N PRO A 10 22.79 -15.02 3.36
CA PRO A 10 23.77 -14.58 2.38
C PRO A 10 23.10 -13.62 1.39
N ILE A 11 23.82 -12.58 0.96
CA ILE A 11 23.27 -11.52 0.11
C ILE A 11 22.74 -12.05 -1.23
N ARG A 12 23.35 -13.10 -1.80
CA ARG A 12 22.96 -13.74 -3.06
C ARG A 12 21.51 -14.25 -3.10
N ASP A 13 20.92 -14.51 -1.93
CA ASP A 13 19.56 -15.02 -1.77
C ASP A 13 18.51 -13.89 -1.73
N VAL A 14 18.97 -12.64 -1.55
CA VAL A 14 18.12 -11.49 -1.24
C VAL A 14 18.33 -10.27 -2.12
N CYS A 15 19.46 -10.17 -2.83
CA CYS A 15 19.75 -9.04 -3.70
C CYS A 15 18.95 -9.08 -5.01
N GLN A 16 18.66 -7.90 -5.58
CA GLN A 16 18.11 -7.78 -6.92
C GLN A 16 19.20 -8.09 -7.96
N ARG A 17 18.95 -9.08 -8.82
CA ARG A 17 19.90 -9.54 -9.86
C ARG A 17 19.79 -8.78 -11.18
N ASP A 18 18.60 -8.31 -11.54
CA ASP A 18 18.41 -7.48 -12.73
C ASP A 18 18.84 -6.04 -12.42
N VAL A 19 20.13 -5.77 -12.63
CA VAL A 19 20.75 -4.47 -12.38
C VAL A 19 20.95 -3.76 -13.71
N VAL A 20 20.30 -2.60 -13.85
CA VAL A 20 20.52 -1.73 -15.01
C VAL A 20 21.89 -1.08 -14.90
N THR A 21 22.68 -1.23 -15.97
CA THR A 21 24.03 -0.66 -16.08
C THR A 21 24.15 0.34 -17.23
N CYS A 22 25.14 1.21 -17.15
CA CYS A 22 25.53 2.10 -18.25
C CYS A 22 27.06 2.30 -18.29
N PRO A 23 27.63 2.65 -19.46
CA PRO A 23 29.03 3.04 -19.55
C PRO A 23 29.27 4.45 -18.98
N PRO A 24 30.49 4.76 -18.49
CA PRO A 24 30.82 6.07 -17.95
C PRO A 24 30.66 7.21 -18.97
N SER A 25 30.83 6.90 -20.26
CA SER A 25 30.72 7.82 -21.39
C SER A 25 29.27 8.10 -21.83
N MET A 26 28.27 7.47 -21.21
CA MET A 26 26.87 7.73 -21.54
C MET A 26 26.49 9.17 -21.18
N PRO A 27 25.77 9.90 -22.07
CA PRO A 27 25.20 11.19 -21.72
C PRO A 27 24.27 11.09 -20.51
N LEU A 28 24.38 12.04 -19.58
CA LEU A 28 23.63 11.99 -18.33
C LEU A 28 22.10 11.97 -18.55
N VAL A 29 21.62 12.73 -19.54
CA VAL A 29 20.19 12.79 -19.90
C VAL A 29 19.68 11.41 -20.34
N ASP A 30 20.50 10.62 -21.04
CA ASP A 30 20.11 9.28 -21.49
C ASP A 30 20.04 8.31 -20.31
N ALA A 31 20.99 8.38 -19.39
CA ALA A 31 20.94 7.60 -18.15
C ALA A 31 19.69 7.95 -17.31
N ALA A 32 19.36 9.25 -17.16
CA ALA A 32 18.15 9.69 -16.49
C ALA A 32 16.86 9.23 -17.20
N ARG A 33 16.88 9.16 -18.53
CA ARG A 33 15.75 8.62 -19.32
C ARG A 33 15.55 7.13 -19.06
N ILE A 34 16.63 6.35 -19.06
CA ILE A 34 16.60 4.92 -18.71
C ILE A 34 16.03 4.75 -17.29
N MET A 35 16.48 5.58 -16.33
CA MET A 35 15.98 5.55 -14.96
C MET A 35 14.46 5.74 -14.89
N ARG A 36 13.95 6.74 -15.61
CA ARG A 36 12.51 7.01 -15.71
C ARG A 36 11.75 5.86 -16.36
N GLU A 37 12.21 5.36 -17.51
CA GLU A 37 11.51 4.32 -18.28
C GLU A 37 11.47 2.98 -17.56
N ARG A 38 12.53 2.65 -16.83
CA ARG A 38 12.61 1.43 -16.01
C ARG A 38 12.05 1.61 -14.60
N ASN A 39 11.58 2.82 -14.25
CA ASN A 39 11.12 3.19 -12.91
C ASN A 39 12.12 2.82 -11.80
N ILE A 40 13.40 3.12 -12.02
CA ILE A 40 14.50 2.85 -11.10
C ILE A 40 15.13 4.14 -10.59
N THR A 41 15.69 4.07 -9.37
CA THR A 41 16.25 5.23 -8.65
C THR A 41 17.78 5.26 -8.64
N SER A 42 18.42 4.31 -9.32
CA SER A 42 19.88 4.27 -9.52
C SER A 42 20.29 3.46 -10.74
N VAL A 43 21.44 3.79 -11.32
CA VAL A 43 22.11 3.01 -12.38
C VAL A 43 23.54 2.73 -11.97
N VAL A 44 24.00 1.48 -12.15
CA VAL A 44 25.39 1.09 -11.89
C VAL A 44 26.24 1.40 -13.12
N VAL A 45 27.30 2.18 -12.93
CA VAL A 45 28.25 2.51 -13.97
C VAL A 45 29.25 1.39 -14.08
N SER A 46 29.34 0.78 -15.27
CA SER A 46 30.20 -0.37 -15.52
C SER A 46 31.12 -0.11 -16.71
N GLU A 47 32.35 -0.60 -16.61
CA GLU A 47 33.36 -0.54 -17.67
C GLU A 47 34.00 -1.92 -17.81
N HIS A 48 33.92 -2.52 -19.00
CA HIS A 48 34.38 -3.90 -19.26
C HIS A 48 33.80 -4.92 -18.25
N ASP A 49 32.50 -4.87 -17.98
CA ASP A 49 31.76 -5.69 -17.00
C ASP A 49 32.17 -5.53 -15.53
N ALA A 50 33.10 -4.61 -15.23
CA ALA A 50 33.46 -4.25 -13.86
C ALA A 50 32.60 -3.06 -13.39
N PRO A 51 31.91 -3.15 -12.24
CA PRO A 51 31.16 -2.03 -11.68
C PRO A 51 32.12 -1.01 -11.06
N ILE A 52 32.19 0.19 -11.64
CA ILE A 52 33.15 1.24 -11.26
C ILE A 52 32.50 2.41 -10.50
N GLY A 53 31.19 2.58 -10.62
CA GLY A 53 30.48 3.72 -10.03
C GLY A 53 28.96 3.52 -9.97
N ILE A 54 28.27 4.48 -9.35
CA ILE A 54 26.81 4.49 -9.28
C ILE A 54 26.28 5.91 -9.36
N VAL A 55 25.17 6.10 -10.08
CA VAL A 55 24.40 7.35 -10.12
C VAL A 55 23.02 7.09 -9.51
N THR A 56 22.54 8.01 -8.69
CA THR A 56 21.22 7.94 -8.05
C THR A 56 20.42 9.25 -8.24
N ASP A 57 19.12 9.23 -7.97
CA ASP A 57 18.29 10.46 -7.98
C ASP A 57 18.83 11.56 -7.05
N ARG A 58 19.46 11.15 -5.94
CA ARG A 58 20.11 12.06 -5.00
C ARG A 58 21.28 12.78 -5.66
N ASP A 59 22.02 12.12 -6.54
CA ASP A 59 23.15 12.70 -7.26
C ASP A 59 22.65 13.69 -8.32
N LEU A 60 21.61 13.32 -9.08
CA LEU A 60 20.98 14.24 -10.03
C LEU A 60 20.54 15.53 -9.33
N ARG A 61 19.84 15.42 -8.20
CA ARG A 61 19.38 16.58 -7.43
C ARG A 61 20.54 17.40 -6.88
N ASN A 62 21.51 16.77 -6.22
CA ASN A 62 22.52 17.49 -5.45
C ASN A 62 23.72 17.97 -6.29
N LYS A 63 24.09 17.23 -7.34
CA LYS A 63 25.28 17.52 -8.17
C LYS A 63 24.95 18.27 -9.46
N VAL A 64 23.69 18.25 -9.92
CA VAL A 64 23.30 18.86 -11.20
C VAL A 64 22.23 19.93 -11.02
N VAL A 65 21.08 19.56 -10.46
CA VAL A 65 19.94 20.48 -10.35
C VAL A 65 20.21 21.61 -9.36
N ALA A 66 20.62 21.29 -8.13
CA ALA A 66 20.85 22.30 -7.10
C ALA A 66 21.97 23.30 -7.48
N PRO A 67 23.07 22.89 -8.13
CA PRO A 67 24.07 23.84 -8.64
C PRO A 67 23.66 24.57 -9.94
N GLY A 68 22.55 24.19 -10.59
CA GLY A 68 22.09 24.82 -11.83
C GLY A 68 22.92 24.47 -13.07
N ILE A 69 23.54 23.29 -13.09
CA ILE A 69 24.34 22.82 -14.23
C ILE A 69 23.42 22.27 -15.31
N ASP A 70 23.71 22.58 -16.58
CA ASP A 70 22.99 22.03 -17.72
C ASP A 70 23.26 20.52 -17.85
N PRO A 71 22.25 19.65 -17.63
CA PRO A 71 22.43 18.20 -17.73
C PRO A 71 22.78 17.73 -19.15
N GLY A 72 22.45 18.50 -20.19
CA GLY A 72 22.78 18.16 -21.58
C GLY A 72 24.28 18.17 -21.88
N SER A 73 25.07 18.83 -21.03
CA SER A 73 26.53 18.94 -21.17
C SER A 73 27.31 17.84 -20.44
N LEU A 74 26.65 17.05 -19.59
CA LEU A 74 27.29 16.12 -18.66
C LEU A 74 27.26 14.67 -19.15
N LEU A 75 28.30 13.94 -18.80
CA LEU A 75 28.38 12.49 -18.87
C LEU A 75 28.07 11.87 -17.50
N VAL A 76 27.72 10.59 -17.50
CA VAL A 76 27.53 9.80 -16.27
C VAL A 76 28.78 9.84 -15.38
N SER A 77 29.97 9.77 -15.98
CA SER A 77 31.25 9.85 -15.26
C SER A 77 31.45 11.12 -14.44
N ASP A 78 30.82 12.23 -14.84
CA ASP A 78 31.02 13.53 -14.19
C ASP A 78 30.33 13.61 -12.83
N ILE A 79 29.30 12.78 -12.62
CA ILE A 79 28.47 12.83 -11.41
C ILE A 79 28.41 11.51 -10.64
N MET A 80 28.92 10.41 -11.19
CA MET A 80 28.90 9.11 -10.51
C MET A 80 29.65 9.17 -9.17
N ASN A 81 29.22 8.34 -8.23
CA ASN A 81 29.98 8.12 -7.01
C ASN A 81 30.99 7.00 -7.23
N ALA A 82 32.27 7.33 -7.04
CA ALA A 82 33.41 6.42 -7.07
C ALA A 82 34.40 6.78 -5.94
N PRO A 83 35.12 5.82 -5.33
CA PRO A 83 35.04 4.39 -5.57
C PRO A 83 33.72 3.77 -5.08
N LEU A 84 33.27 2.72 -5.77
CA LEU A 84 32.02 2.05 -5.47
C LEU A 84 32.08 1.29 -4.13
N ILE A 85 31.06 1.46 -3.29
CA ILE A 85 30.92 0.64 -2.07
C ILE A 85 30.21 -0.65 -2.46
N MET A 86 30.94 -1.76 -2.34
CA MET A 86 30.50 -3.10 -2.75
C MET A 86 30.36 -4.02 -1.54
N VAL A 87 29.74 -5.18 -1.74
CA VAL A 87 29.68 -6.35 -0.84
C VAL A 87 29.80 -7.61 -1.70
N ARG A 88 30.27 -8.72 -1.13
CA ARG A 88 30.28 -10.01 -1.85
C ARG A 88 28.91 -10.66 -1.77
N GLU A 89 28.57 -11.47 -2.77
CA GLU A 89 27.29 -12.20 -2.79
C GLU A 89 27.17 -13.21 -1.64
N ASP A 90 28.30 -13.68 -1.10
CA ASP A 90 28.38 -14.58 0.05
C ASP A 90 28.52 -13.86 1.41
N ASP A 91 28.66 -12.52 1.43
CA ASP A 91 28.57 -11.75 2.69
C ASP A 91 27.14 -11.88 3.24
N PHE A 92 26.95 -11.69 4.56
CA PHE A 92 25.60 -11.64 5.11
C PHE A 92 24.95 -10.26 4.96
N VAL A 93 23.63 -10.21 5.12
CA VAL A 93 22.86 -8.96 5.03
C VAL A 93 23.32 -7.90 6.03
N PHE A 94 23.76 -8.29 7.23
CA PHE A 94 24.21 -7.31 8.23
C PHE A 94 25.46 -6.55 7.79
N GLU A 95 26.37 -7.15 7.01
CA GLU A 95 27.53 -6.46 6.44
C GLU A 95 27.09 -5.38 5.44
N ALA A 96 26.08 -5.66 4.61
CA ALA A 96 25.51 -4.67 3.70
C ALA A 96 24.92 -3.48 4.47
N LEU A 97 24.12 -3.74 5.51
CA LEU A 97 23.54 -2.70 6.37
C LEU A 97 24.62 -1.89 7.10
N TYR A 98 25.67 -2.56 7.59
CA TYR A 98 26.81 -1.91 8.22
C TYR A 98 27.50 -0.95 7.25
N ARG A 99 27.77 -1.37 6.00
CA ARG A 99 28.35 -0.50 4.97
C ARG A 99 27.42 0.66 4.63
N MET A 100 26.13 0.40 4.43
CA MET A 100 25.13 1.44 4.19
C MET A 100 25.12 2.51 5.29
N SER A 101 25.09 2.10 6.55
CA SER A 101 25.13 3.00 7.70
C SER A 101 26.45 3.77 7.78
N ARG A 102 27.59 3.08 7.65
CA ARG A 102 28.93 3.67 7.76
C ARG A 102 29.18 4.74 6.71
N TYR A 103 28.79 4.47 5.46
CA TYR A 103 28.99 5.37 4.33
C TYR A 103 27.80 6.32 4.08
N ARG A 104 26.75 6.23 4.90
CA ARG A 104 25.51 7.03 4.77
C ARG A 104 24.85 6.93 3.40
N ILE A 105 24.87 5.72 2.85
CA ILE A 105 24.24 5.34 1.59
C ILE A 105 23.08 4.39 1.85
N HIS A 106 22.17 4.24 0.88
CA HIS A 106 20.96 3.42 1.03
C HIS A 106 20.98 2.15 0.21
N ARG A 107 22.04 1.91 -0.56
CA ARG A 107 22.23 0.74 -1.40
C ARG A 107 23.71 0.44 -1.58
N VAL A 108 24.03 -0.83 -1.77
CA VAL A 108 25.39 -1.30 -2.08
C VAL A 108 25.32 -2.26 -3.26
N VAL A 109 26.38 -2.26 -4.06
CA VAL A 109 26.51 -3.16 -5.21
C VAL A 109 27.05 -4.50 -4.75
N VAL A 110 26.49 -5.58 -5.28
CA VAL A 110 26.86 -6.96 -4.96
C VAL A 110 27.74 -7.51 -6.07
N ILE A 111 28.86 -8.10 -5.70
CA ILE A 111 29.84 -8.69 -6.62
C ILE A 111 30.14 -10.15 -6.31
N ASP A 112 30.58 -10.90 -7.32
CA ASP A 112 31.11 -12.27 -7.15
C ASP A 112 32.57 -12.26 -6.68
N GLU A 113 33.15 -13.46 -6.55
CA GLU A 113 34.56 -13.67 -6.24
C GLU A 113 35.51 -13.06 -7.28
N GLN A 114 35.07 -12.90 -8.53
CA GLN A 114 35.85 -12.30 -9.64
C GLN A 114 35.63 -10.77 -9.76
N ALA A 115 34.94 -10.15 -8.79
CA ALA A 115 34.60 -8.74 -8.76
C ALA A 115 33.67 -8.26 -9.90
N ARG A 116 32.92 -9.18 -10.51
CA ARG A 116 31.89 -8.86 -11.50
C ARG A 116 30.58 -8.52 -10.80
N LEU A 117 29.76 -7.69 -11.45
CA LEU A 117 28.45 -7.30 -10.95
C LEU A 117 27.49 -8.49 -10.87
N CYS A 118 26.94 -8.76 -9.69
CA CYS A 118 25.95 -9.82 -9.45
C CYS A 118 24.58 -9.30 -9.04
N GLY A 119 24.53 -8.11 -8.45
CA GLY A 119 23.27 -7.57 -7.95
C GLY A 119 23.41 -6.21 -7.29
N ILE A 120 22.30 -5.75 -6.74
CA ILE A 120 22.23 -4.57 -5.87
C ILE A 120 21.30 -4.89 -4.71
N ILE A 121 21.61 -4.37 -3.53
CA ILE A 121 20.75 -4.47 -2.35
C ILE A 121 20.60 -3.10 -1.70
N SER A 122 19.37 -2.75 -1.33
CA SER A 122 19.01 -1.49 -0.67
C SER A 122 18.39 -1.73 0.71
N ASN A 123 18.33 -0.66 1.53
CA ASN A 123 17.59 -0.69 2.79
C ASN A 123 16.15 -1.16 2.60
N SER A 124 15.50 -0.75 1.51
CA SER A 124 14.12 -1.11 1.20
C SER A 124 13.98 -2.60 0.92
N ASP A 125 14.97 -3.22 0.27
CA ASP A 125 14.97 -4.67 -0.01
C ASP A 125 15.07 -5.46 1.29
N VAL A 126 16.00 -5.06 2.18
CA VAL A 126 16.13 -5.66 3.52
C VAL A 126 14.83 -5.52 4.33
N LEU A 127 14.17 -4.37 4.27
CA LEU A 127 12.91 -4.16 4.98
C LEU A 127 11.77 -5.02 4.43
N ARG A 128 11.70 -5.22 3.11
CA ARG A 128 10.69 -6.09 2.47
C ARG A 128 10.82 -7.54 2.91
N LEU A 129 12.06 -8.01 3.05
CA LEU A 129 12.38 -9.37 3.47
C LEU A 129 12.06 -9.63 4.96
N GLN A 130 11.77 -8.60 5.75
CA GLN A 130 11.16 -8.81 7.06
C GLN A 130 9.71 -9.28 6.84
N THR A 131 9.47 -10.56 7.08
CA THR A 131 8.18 -11.30 6.95
C THR A 131 7.02 -10.73 7.77
N ARG A 132 7.22 -9.62 8.47
CA ARG A 132 6.21 -8.90 9.28
C ARG A 132 6.25 -7.39 9.07
N SER A 133 6.83 -6.89 7.97
CA SER A 133 6.78 -5.45 7.69
C SER A 133 5.37 -5.06 7.22
N PRO A 134 4.84 -3.90 7.65
CA PRO A 134 3.59 -3.35 7.11
C PRO A 134 3.60 -3.22 5.58
N GLN A 135 4.76 -2.90 5.00
CA GLN A 135 4.93 -2.71 3.56
C GLN A 135 4.77 -4.02 2.78
N GLN A 136 5.33 -5.11 3.30
CA GLN A 136 5.16 -6.43 2.70
C GLN A 136 3.69 -6.87 2.75
N MET A 137 3.01 -6.63 3.87
CA MET A 137 1.59 -6.95 4.00
C MET A 137 0.71 -6.17 3.02
N LEU A 138 0.99 -4.88 2.81
CA LEU A 138 0.30 -4.07 1.80
C LEU A 138 0.49 -4.65 0.39
N TYR A 139 1.71 -5.05 0.05
CA TYR A 139 1.99 -5.69 -1.25
C TYR A 139 1.23 -7.01 -1.41
N GLU A 140 1.23 -7.86 -0.38
CA GLU A 140 0.48 -9.13 -0.41
C GLU A 140 -1.04 -8.92 -0.53
N ILE A 141 -1.59 -7.85 0.07
CA ILE A 141 -3.00 -7.48 -0.09
C ILE A 141 -3.30 -7.11 -1.54
N GLU A 142 -2.47 -6.27 -2.17
CA GLU A 142 -2.69 -5.86 -3.57
C GLU A 142 -2.56 -7.04 -4.55
N GLU A 143 -1.71 -8.03 -4.24
CA GLU A 143 -1.51 -9.23 -5.07
C GLU A 143 -2.49 -10.38 -4.76
N ALA A 144 -3.31 -10.29 -3.72
CA ALA A 144 -4.25 -11.35 -3.35
C ALA A 144 -5.20 -11.65 -4.52
N GLN A 145 -5.44 -12.93 -4.84
CA GLN A 145 -6.22 -13.32 -6.03
C GLN A 145 -7.60 -13.89 -5.68
N ASN A 146 -7.82 -14.25 -4.41
CA ASN A 146 -9.06 -14.87 -3.98
C ASN A 146 -9.38 -14.56 -2.51
N LEU A 147 -10.58 -14.94 -2.10
CA LEU A 147 -11.09 -14.74 -0.75
C LEU A 147 -10.24 -15.45 0.33
N ALA A 148 -9.62 -16.59 0.01
CA ALA A 148 -8.80 -17.33 0.96
C ALA A 148 -7.47 -16.59 1.26
N ASP A 149 -6.88 -15.95 0.26
CA ASP A 149 -5.70 -15.08 0.43
C ASP A 149 -6.03 -13.91 1.36
N LEU A 150 -7.14 -13.21 1.10
CA LEU A 150 -7.60 -12.10 1.93
C LEU A 150 -7.91 -12.52 3.37
N LYS A 151 -8.49 -13.70 3.56
CA LYS A 151 -8.71 -14.29 4.89
C LYS A 151 -7.40 -14.50 5.66
N LYS A 152 -6.38 -15.05 4.99
CA LYS A 152 -5.06 -15.25 5.59
C LYS A 152 -4.41 -13.92 5.94
N LEU A 153 -4.51 -12.94 5.04
CA LEU A 153 -3.95 -11.60 5.26
C LEU A 153 -4.64 -10.88 6.41
N HIS A 154 -5.96 -10.95 6.52
CA HIS A 154 -6.70 -10.41 7.65
C HIS A 154 -6.21 -11.00 8.98
N GLN A 155 -5.98 -12.31 9.04
CA GLN A 155 -5.37 -12.94 10.23
C GLN A 155 -3.92 -12.50 10.48
N GLN A 156 -3.14 -12.25 9.42
CA GLN A 156 -1.77 -11.73 9.57
C GLN A 156 -1.75 -10.29 10.11
N VAL A 157 -2.71 -9.43 9.73
CA VAL A 157 -2.88 -8.09 10.33
C VAL A 157 -3.01 -8.19 11.85
N GLN A 158 -3.86 -9.11 12.33
CA GLN A 158 -4.05 -9.36 13.77
C GLN A 158 -2.74 -9.77 14.45
N ASN A 159 -1.97 -10.65 13.82
CA ASN A 159 -0.67 -11.12 14.33
C ASN A 159 0.41 -10.03 14.32
N LEU A 160 0.37 -9.10 13.35
CA LEU A 160 1.28 -7.96 13.28
C LEU A 160 1.10 -7.07 14.49
N VAL A 161 -0.15 -6.79 14.89
CA VAL A 161 -0.44 -5.97 16.08
C VAL A 161 0.14 -6.62 17.33
N LEU A 162 -0.10 -7.91 17.54
CA LEU A 162 0.46 -8.65 18.68
C LEU A 162 1.99 -8.60 18.71
N HIS A 163 2.64 -8.53 17.54
CA HIS A 163 4.09 -8.39 17.44
C HIS A 163 4.59 -6.97 17.73
N LEU A 164 3.81 -5.95 17.35
CA LEU A 164 4.14 -4.55 17.61
C LEU A 164 3.91 -4.16 19.08
N LEU A 165 3.05 -4.89 19.81
CA LEU A 165 2.90 -4.74 21.25
C LEU A 165 4.24 -4.94 21.96
N GLY A 166 4.63 -3.96 22.78
CA GLY A 166 5.89 -4.01 23.55
C GLY A 166 7.12 -3.48 22.82
N THR A 167 7.01 -3.06 21.55
CA THR A 167 8.13 -2.46 20.79
C THR A 167 8.27 -0.95 20.99
N GLY A 168 7.46 -0.36 21.89
CA GLY A 168 7.47 1.09 22.17
C GLY A 168 6.70 1.96 21.16
N VAL A 169 6.05 1.34 20.16
CA VAL A 169 5.16 2.04 19.24
C VAL A 169 3.92 2.54 20.00
N ARG A 170 3.55 3.81 19.80
CA ARG A 170 2.35 4.40 20.42
C ARG A 170 1.09 3.69 19.92
N THR A 171 0.14 3.43 20.81
CA THR A 171 -1.14 2.77 20.49
C THR A 171 -1.89 3.42 19.34
N SER A 172 -1.92 4.76 19.30
CA SER A 172 -2.57 5.50 18.20
C SER A 172 -1.97 5.20 16.83
N ASN A 173 -0.66 4.98 16.74
CA ASN A 173 -0.01 4.61 15.49
C ASN A 173 -0.35 3.17 15.08
N MET A 174 -0.51 2.26 16.05
CA MET A 174 -0.92 0.89 15.79
C MET A 174 -2.36 0.84 15.27
N VAL A 175 -3.28 1.54 15.93
CA VAL A 175 -4.70 1.66 15.52
C VAL A 175 -4.82 2.20 14.09
N ARG A 176 -4.08 3.26 13.77
CA ARG A 176 -4.08 3.82 12.41
C ARG A 176 -3.51 2.84 11.38
N LEU A 177 -2.46 2.10 11.73
CA LEU A 177 -1.90 1.08 10.85
C LEU A 177 -2.91 -0.04 10.58
N ILE A 178 -3.62 -0.52 11.61
CA ILE A 178 -4.67 -1.53 11.48
C ILE A 178 -5.75 -1.03 10.53
N SER A 179 -6.24 0.19 10.76
CA SER A 179 -7.29 0.81 9.94
C SER A 179 -6.89 0.87 8.46
N HIS A 180 -5.65 1.30 8.17
CA HIS A 180 -5.17 1.33 6.78
C HIS A 180 -5.04 -0.05 6.13
N LEU A 181 -4.64 -1.08 6.88
CA LEU A 181 -4.53 -2.44 6.34
C LEU A 181 -5.92 -3.05 6.10
N ASN A 182 -6.87 -2.85 7.00
CA ASN A 182 -8.24 -3.29 6.85
C ASN A 182 -8.93 -2.60 5.66
N ASP A 183 -8.80 -1.27 5.53
CA ASP A 183 -9.26 -0.52 4.36
C ASP A 183 -8.76 -1.14 3.06
N ARG A 184 -7.48 -1.51 3.01
CA ARG A 184 -6.86 -2.09 1.80
C ARG A 184 -7.40 -3.49 1.50
N ILE A 185 -7.63 -4.31 2.52
CA ILE A 185 -8.30 -5.63 2.35
C ILE A 185 -9.70 -5.44 1.76
N LEU A 186 -10.46 -4.49 2.30
CA LEU A 186 -11.83 -4.22 1.85
C LEU A 186 -11.87 -3.66 0.43
N VAL A 187 -11.02 -2.69 0.10
CA VAL A 187 -10.88 -2.17 -1.28
C VAL A 187 -10.48 -3.29 -2.25
N ARG A 188 -9.52 -4.15 -1.88
CA ARG A 188 -9.12 -5.29 -2.71
C ARG A 188 -10.29 -6.24 -2.94
N LEU A 189 -11.04 -6.57 -1.90
CA LEU A 189 -12.22 -7.42 -2.00
C LEU A 189 -13.27 -6.83 -2.94
N ILE A 190 -13.59 -5.54 -2.79
CA ILE A 190 -14.53 -4.84 -3.67
C ILE A 190 -14.08 -4.94 -5.13
N ASN A 191 -12.79 -4.66 -5.39
CA ASN A 191 -12.24 -4.72 -6.74
C ASN A 191 -12.29 -6.14 -7.34
N GLN A 192 -12.03 -7.19 -6.55
CA GLN A 192 -12.16 -8.59 -6.98
C GLN A 192 -13.60 -8.94 -7.33
N LEU A 193 -14.55 -8.64 -6.43
CA LEU A 193 -15.97 -8.93 -6.67
C LEU A 193 -16.48 -8.21 -7.93
N ARG A 194 -16.09 -6.94 -8.12
CA ARG A 194 -16.39 -6.18 -9.35
C ARG A 194 -15.80 -6.86 -10.58
N ALA A 195 -14.51 -7.21 -10.56
CA ALA A 195 -13.86 -7.84 -11.72
C ALA A 195 -14.47 -9.20 -12.08
N ASP A 196 -14.78 -10.04 -11.09
CA ASP A 196 -15.17 -11.43 -11.31
C ASP A 196 -16.66 -11.61 -11.63
N ARG A 197 -17.53 -10.85 -10.96
CA ARG A 197 -18.98 -11.14 -10.93
C ARG A 197 -19.87 -9.92 -11.14
N TYR A 198 -19.33 -8.71 -10.98
CA TYR A 198 -20.09 -7.46 -11.00
C TYR A 198 -19.42 -6.41 -11.91
N ALA A 199 -18.95 -6.83 -13.09
CA ALA A 199 -18.20 -5.95 -14.01
C ALA A 199 -19.08 -4.82 -14.58
N ASP A 200 -20.38 -5.06 -14.71
CA ASP A 200 -21.37 -4.12 -15.24
C ASP A 200 -22.01 -3.24 -14.15
N LEU A 201 -21.54 -3.31 -12.90
CA LEU A 201 -22.10 -2.53 -11.80
C LEU A 201 -21.81 -1.04 -12.03
N PRO A 202 -22.82 -0.14 -12.00
CA PRO A 202 -22.61 1.28 -12.29
C PRO A 202 -21.55 1.90 -11.38
N ASP A 203 -20.83 2.90 -11.88
CA ASP A 203 -19.85 3.64 -11.07
C ASP A 203 -20.51 4.75 -10.22
N ARG A 204 -21.80 5.03 -10.43
CA ARG A 204 -22.57 6.10 -9.76
C ARG A 204 -23.10 5.70 -8.38
N PHE A 205 -22.27 5.04 -7.59
CA PHE A 205 -22.51 4.80 -6.17
C PHE A 205 -21.20 4.93 -5.39
N SER A 206 -21.32 5.16 -4.09
CA SER A 206 -20.23 5.16 -3.13
C SER A 206 -20.50 4.11 -2.06
N PHE A 207 -19.50 3.28 -1.79
CA PHE A 207 -19.44 2.46 -0.60
C PHE A 207 -18.71 3.26 0.49
N VAL A 208 -19.46 3.60 1.54
CA VAL A 208 -18.95 4.37 2.67
C VAL A 208 -18.82 3.49 3.90
N VAL A 209 -17.76 3.76 4.66
CA VAL A 209 -17.52 3.17 5.97
C VAL A 209 -17.87 4.18 7.06
N LEU A 210 -18.34 3.68 8.19
CA LEU A 210 -18.94 4.48 9.27
C LEU A 210 -18.22 4.22 10.59
N GLY A 211 -18.59 4.97 11.62
CA GLY A 211 -18.12 4.73 12.99
C GLY A 211 -16.59 4.66 13.11
N SER A 212 -16.07 3.61 13.76
CA SER A 212 -14.63 3.48 14.01
C SER A 212 -13.79 3.34 12.73
N GLU A 213 -14.36 2.74 11.68
CA GLU A 213 -13.71 2.61 10.38
C GLU A 213 -13.69 3.94 9.63
N GLY A 214 -14.80 4.67 9.69
CA GLY A 214 -14.90 6.06 9.23
C GLY A 214 -13.82 6.97 9.84
N ARG A 215 -13.65 6.90 11.17
CA ARG A 215 -12.67 7.71 11.93
C ARG A 215 -11.21 7.23 11.82
N ASN A 216 -10.92 6.12 11.14
CA ASN A 216 -9.60 5.47 11.13
C ASN A 216 -9.12 5.04 12.53
N GLU A 217 -10.04 4.51 13.34
CA GLU A 217 -9.84 4.11 14.73
C GLU A 217 -10.16 2.62 14.97
N GLN A 218 -10.08 1.78 13.93
CA GLN A 218 -10.34 0.35 14.07
C GLN A 218 -9.31 -0.30 15.00
N THR A 219 -9.82 -1.13 15.90
CA THR A 219 -9.00 -1.92 16.82
C THR A 219 -8.75 -3.33 16.27
N LEU A 220 -8.09 -4.18 17.06
CA LEU A 220 -7.75 -5.55 16.69
C LEU A 220 -9.00 -6.31 16.23
N THR A 221 -10.04 -6.30 17.04
CA THR A 221 -11.36 -6.82 16.66
C THR A 221 -12.26 -5.65 16.26
N THR A 222 -12.79 -5.68 15.05
CA THR A 222 -13.78 -4.73 14.55
C THR A 222 -14.95 -5.50 13.96
N ASP A 223 -16.15 -4.96 14.10
CA ASP A 223 -17.30 -5.31 13.27
C ASP A 223 -17.36 -4.43 12.01
N GLN A 224 -18.44 -4.60 11.24
CA GLN A 224 -18.66 -3.93 9.96
C GLN A 224 -19.69 -2.82 10.13
N ASP A 225 -19.30 -1.56 9.98
CA ASP A 225 -20.23 -0.44 9.89
C ASP A 225 -20.10 0.24 8.52
N ASN A 226 -21.04 -0.03 7.62
CA ASN A 226 -20.97 0.48 6.26
C ASN A 226 -22.35 0.77 5.64
N ALA A 227 -22.35 1.60 4.61
CA ALA A 227 -23.52 2.00 3.85
C ALA A 227 -23.18 2.20 2.38
N ILE A 228 -24.23 2.25 1.56
CA ILE A 228 -24.13 2.64 0.14
C ILE A 228 -24.98 3.88 -0.09
N ILE A 229 -24.38 4.84 -0.79
CA ILE A 229 -25.03 6.03 -1.33
C ILE A 229 -25.01 5.88 -2.85
N TYR A 230 -26.15 5.98 -3.51
CA TYR A 230 -26.21 5.90 -4.97
C TYR A 230 -26.93 7.09 -5.62
N ALA A 231 -26.64 7.37 -6.89
CA ALA A 231 -27.26 8.51 -7.58
C ALA A 231 -28.78 8.30 -7.75
N ASP A 232 -29.57 9.36 -7.58
CA ASP A 232 -31.04 9.33 -7.77
C ASP A 232 -31.47 8.96 -9.20
N THR A 233 -30.54 9.02 -10.16
CA THR A 233 -30.77 8.71 -11.57
C THR A 233 -30.63 7.23 -11.93
N LEU A 234 -30.27 6.36 -10.98
CA LEU A 234 -30.15 4.93 -11.24
C LEU A 234 -31.51 4.28 -11.52
N SER A 235 -31.52 3.37 -12.48
CA SER A 235 -32.67 2.52 -12.80
C SER A 235 -32.89 1.45 -11.72
N ALA A 236 -34.10 0.88 -11.68
CA ALA A 236 -34.42 -0.21 -10.75
C ALA A 236 -33.54 -1.45 -10.95
N GLU A 237 -33.11 -1.73 -12.18
CA GLU A 237 -32.20 -2.84 -12.49
C GLU A 237 -30.79 -2.61 -11.93
N GLU A 238 -30.25 -1.39 -12.09
CA GLU A 238 -28.98 -0.98 -11.50
C GLU A 238 -29.02 -1.04 -9.97
N ILE A 239 -30.11 -0.57 -9.35
CA ILE A 239 -30.28 -0.63 -7.88
C ILE A 239 -30.29 -2.08 -7.39
N LYS A 240 -30.97 -2.98 -8.11
CA LYS A 240 -31.01 -4.41 -7.78
C LYS A 240 -29.63 -5.07 -7.92
N ALA A 241 -28.82 -4.65 -8.90
CA ALA A 241 -27.45 -5.12 -9.04
C ALA A 241 -26.59 -4.67 -7.84
N ILE A 242 -26.72 -3.41 -7.41
CA ILE A 242 -26.04 -2.88 -6.21
C ILE A 242 -26.45 -3.65 -4.95
N GLU A 243 -27.73 -3.99 -4.80
CA GLU A 243 -28.20 -4.82 -3.69
C GLU A 243 -27.55 -6.20 -3.68
N ALA A 244 -27.53 -6.88 -4.83
CA ALA A 244 -26.90 -8.19 -4.96
C ALA A 244 -25.39 -8.12 -4.63
N PHE A 245 -24.70 -7.08 -5.10
CA PHE A 245 -23.30 -6.82 -4.78
C PHE A 245 -23.09 -6.57 -3.28
N ALA A 246 -23.93 -5.74 -2.65
CA ALA A 246 -23.83 -5.44 -1.22
C ALA A 246 -24.02 -6.69 -0.36
N GLN A 247 -24.98 -7.56 -0.71
CA GLN A 247 -25.18 -8.82 0.00
C GLN A 247 -23.93 -9.69 -0.07
N GLU A 248 -23.37 -9.88 -1.26
CA GLU A 248 -22.18 -10.72 -1.46
C GLU A 248 -20.92 -10.14 -0.81
N LEU A 249 -20.73 -8.82 -0.86
CA LEU A 249 -19.62 -8.13 -0.20
C LEU A 249 -19.63 -8.36 1.31
N ILE A 250 -20.79 -8.17 1.95
CA ILE A 250 -20.91 -8.36 3.41
C ILE A 250 -20.72 -9.82 3.80
N ASP A 251 -21.27 -10.77 3.03
CA ASP A 251 -21.08 -12.19 3.30
C ASP A 251 -19.61 -12.61 3.11
N SER A 252 -18.91 -12.01 2.14
CA SER A 252 -17.47 -12.21 1.91
C SER A 252 -16.63 -11.67 3.06
N LEU A 253 -16.98 -10.51 3.62
CA LEU A 253 -16.30 -9.95 4.80
C LEU A 253 -16.46 -10.85 6.03
N ILE A 254 -17.65 -11.41 6.24
CA ILE A 254 -17.90 -12.40 7.30
C ILE A 254 -17.01 -13.63 7.08
N ALA A 255 -16.89 -14.11 5.84
CA ALA A 255 -16.07 -15.27 5.51
C ALA A 255 -14.55 -15.06 5.73
N ILE A 256 -14.06 -13.83 5.48
CA ILE A 256 -12.69 -13.38 5.76
C ILE A 256 -12.43 -13.28 7.28
N GLY A 257 -13.47 -13.04 8.08
CA GLY A 257 -13.41 -13.02 9.54
C GLY A 257 -13.82 -11.72 10.19
N VAL A 258 -14.38 -10.77 9.43
CA VAL A 258 -14.95 -9.52 9.99
C VAL A 258 -16.40 -9.78 10.39
N PRO A 259 -16.74 -9.83 11.70
CA PRO A 259 -18.09 -10.14 12.15
C PRO A 259 -19.13 -9.10 11.68
N PRO A 260 -20.41 -9.50 11.53
CA PRO A 260 -21.48 -8.55 11.22
C PRO A 260 -21.70 -7.58 12.39
N CYS A 261 -22.10 -6.34 12.09
CA CYS A 261 -22.48 -5.38 13.13
C CYS A 261 -23.76 -5.85 13.87
N PRO A 262 -23.73 -5.97 15.21
CA PRO A 262 -24.91 -6.33 16.01
C PRO A 262 -26.08 -5.37 15.84
N GLY A 263 -25.80 -4.10 15.54
CA GLY A 263 -26.80 -3.06 15.27
C GLY A 263 -27.38 -3.10 13.85
N GLY A 264 -26.87 -3.96 12.96
CA GLY A 264 -27.35 -4.08 11.59
C GLY A 264 -26.95 -2.92 10.68
N ILE A 265 -25.82 -2.26 10.96
CA ILE A 265 -25.30 -1.11 10.18
C ILE A 265 -24.47 -1.62 9.01
N MET A 266 -25.15 -2.17 8.01
CA MET A 266 -24.49 -2.83 6.89
C MET A 266 -25.23 -2.53 5.60
N ALA A 267 -24.50 -2.26 4.52
CA ALA A 267 -24.99 -1.95 3.19
C ALA A 267 -25.91 -3.04 2.58
N LYS A 268 -25.84 -4.28 3.08
CA LYS A 268 -26.78 -5.34 2.70
C LYS A 268 -28.22 -5.04 3.17
N ASN A 269 -28.38 -4.29 4.26
CA ASN A 269 -29.69 -3.93 4.80
C ASN A 269 -30.23 -2.69 4.07
N ASP A 270 -31.48 -2.75 3.62
CA ASP A 270 -32.13 -1.69 2.81
C ASP A 270 -32.02 -0.30 3.43
N PHE A 271 -32.09 -0.20 4.76
CA PHE A 271 -31.98 1.07 5.46
C PHE A 271 -30.64 1.79 5.21
N TRP A 272 -29.55 1.04 5.02
CA TRP A 272 -28.20 1.55 4.82
C TRP A 272 -27.78 1.57 3.34
N ARG A 273 -28.73 1.40 2.42
CA ARG A 273 -28.54 1.48 0.97
C ARG A 273 -29.61 2.39 0.38
N ARG A 274 -29.26 3.64 0.08
CA ARG A 274 -30.23 4.65 -0.36
C ARG A 274 -29.67 5.57 -1.43
N SER A 275 -30.58 6.24 -2.13
CA SER A 275 -30.22 7.31 -3.05
C SER A 275 -29.73 8.54 -2.28
N LEU A 276 -28.99 9.41 -2.96
CA LEU A 276 -28.48 10.65 -2.38
C LEU A 276 -29.62 11.51 -1.79
N GLY A 277 -30.69 11.75 -2.54
CA GLY A 277 -31.85 12.51 -2.05
C GLY A 277 -32.51 11.88 -0.82
N SER A 278 -32.65 10.55 -0.81
CA SER A 278 -33.24 9.85 0.36
C SER A 278 -32.33 9.89 1.60
N TRP A 279 -31.01 9.93 1.42
CA TRP A 279 -30.08 10.16 2.52
C TRP A 279 -30.20 11.57 3.08
N GLN A 280 -30.27 12.60 2.23
CA GLN A 280 -30.47 13.99 2.66
C GLN A 280 -31.75 14.15 3.50
N GLU A 281 -32.88 13.61 3.03
CA GLU A 281 -34.13 13.60 3.78
C GLU A 281 -34.01 12.88 5.14
N THR A 282 -33.28 11.78 5.18
CA THR A 282 -33.07 10.99 6.40
C THR A 282 -32.22 11.75 7.41
N ILE A 283 -31.17 12.43 6.96
CA ILE A 283 -30.29 13.26 7.79
C ILE A 283 -31.07 14.46 8.33
N ASP A 284 -31.83 15.15 7.48
CA ASP A 284 -32.70 16.26 7.90
C ASP A 284 -33.69 15.81 8.97
N HIS A 285 -34.27 14.62 8.82
CA HIS A 285 -35.16 14.04 9.83
C HIS A 285 -34.43 13.77 11.16
N TRP A 286 -33.22 13.20 11.11
CA TRP A 286 -32.44 12.96 12.34
C TRP A 286 -32.03 14.25 13.05
N LEU A 287 -31.76 15.31 12.31
CA LEU A 287 -31.45 16.63 12.86
C LEU A 287 -32.69 17.33 13.45
N ALA A 288 -33.86 17.10 12.87
CA ALA A 288 -35.12 17.68 13.33
C ALA A 288 -35.74 16.94 14.53
N ASP A 289 -35.59 15.61 14.60
CA ASP A 289 -36.12 14.76 15.67
C ASP A 289 -35.00 14.10 16.47
N SER A 290 -34.77 14.61 17.68
CA SER A 290 -33.75 14.15 18.64
C SER A 290 -34.17 12.90 19.43
N SER A 291 -34.97 12.02 18.83
CA SER A 291 -35.27 10.72 19.42
C SER A 291 -33.97 9.92 19.68
N PRO A 292 -33.91 9.09 20.73
CA PRO A 292 -32.69 8.33 21.05
C PRO A 292 -32.15 7.48 19.89
N LYS A 293 -33.05 6.97 19.03
CA LYS A 293 -32.71 6.20 17.84
C LYS A 293 -32.04 7.07 16.77
N ASN A 294 -32.55 8.27 16.54
CA ASN A 294 -32.00 9.19 15.54
C ASN A 294 -30.65 9.76 15.98
N ILE A 295 -30.48 10.08 17.27
CA ILE A 295 -29.19 10.49 17.82
C ILE A 295 -28.15 9.38 17.62
N LEU A 296 -28.51 8.13 17.92
CA LEU A 296 -27.61 6.99 17.74
C LEU A 296 -27.22 6.84 16.26
N ASN A 297 -28.20 6.77 15.36
CA ASN A 297 -27.97 6.65 13.91
C ASN A 297 -27.12 7.80 13.36
N GLY A 298 -27.44 9.04 13.71
CA GLY A 298 -26.69 10.23 13.30
C GLY A 298 -25.26 10.20 13.83
N SER A 299 -25.05 9.83 15.10
CA SER A 299 -23.70 9.76 15.67
C SER A 299 -22.78 8.77 14.97
N MET A 300 -23.33 7.68 14.41
CA MET A 300 -22.55 6.69 13.65
C MET A 300 -22.37 7.12 12.19
N PHE A 301 -23.39 7.76 11.62
CA PHE A 301 -23.35 8.22 10.23
C PHE A 301 -22.51 9.48 10.04
N PHE A 302 -22.40 10.41 10.99
CA PHE A 302 -21.58 11.61 10.77
C PHE A 302 -20.07 11.35 10.71
N ASP A 303 -19.64 10.13 11.02
CA ASP A 303 -18.27 9.66 10.82
C ASP A 303 -18.06 9.03 9.42
N ILE A 304 -18.94 9.29 8.43
CA ILE A 304 -18.80 8.68 7.10
C ILE A 304 -17.46 8.99 6.45
N ARG A 305 -16.97 8.03 5.67
CA ARG A 305 -15.86 8.20 4.75
C ARG A 305 -16.05 7.31 3.53
N THR A 306 -15.92 7.84 2.32
CA THR A 306 -15.89 7.03 1.10
C THR A 306 -14.66 6.15 1.09
N LEU A 307 -14.86 4.85 0.93
CA LEU A 307 -13.78 3.88 0.75
C LEU A 307 -13.65 3.44 -0.72
N HIS A 308 -14.77 3.36 -1.45
CA HIS A 308 -14.78 2.99 -2.87
C HIS A 308 -15.95 3.64 -3.61
N GLY A 309 -15.79 3.92 -4.91
CA GLY A 309 -16.83 4.51 -5.75
C GLY A 309 -16.75 6.03 -5.86
N ASP A 310 -17.89 6.67 -6.15
CA ASP A 310 -17.99 8.10 -6.41
C ASP A 310 -18.04 8.94 -5.11
N ALA A 311 -16.87 9.45 -4.70
CA ALA A 311 -16.73 10.29 -3.51
C ALA A 311 -17.52 11.62 -3.57
N THR A 312 -17.99 12.05 -4.76
CA THR A 312 -18.82 13.26 -4.85
C THR A 312 -20.20 13.08 -4.21
N LEU A 313 -20.68 11.83 -4.08
CA LEU A 313 -21.93 11.51 -3.41
C LEU A 313 -21.85 11.73 -1.90
N GLU A 314 -20.74 11.34 -1.27
CA GLU A 314 -20.48 11.65 0.15
C GLU A 314 -20.35 13.15 0.38
N ALA A 315 -19.63 13.86 -0.50
CA ALA A 315 -19.41 15.29 -0.38
C ALA A 315 -20.69 16.14 -0.58
N ALA A 316 -21.77 15.54 -1.07
CA ALA A 316 -23.06 16.19 -1.32
C ALA A 316 -24.09 15.97 -0.18
N LEU A 317 -23.76 15.16 0.82
CA LEU A 317 -24.53 15.00 2.07
C LEU A 317 -24.17 16.07 3.09
#